data_AF-A0A820QZN8-F1
#
_entry.id   AF-A0A820QZN8-F1
#
_cell.length_a   1.000
_cell.length_b   1.000
_cell.length_c   1.000
_cell.angle_alpha   90.00
_cell.angle_beta   90.00
_cell.angle_gamma   90.00
#
_symmetry.space_group_name_H-M   'P 1'
#
loop_
_entity.id
_entity.type
_entity.pdbx_description
1 polymer ?
#
loop_
_entity_poly.entity_id
_entity_poly.type
_entity_poly.pdbx_seq_one_letter_code
_entity_poly.pdbx_strand_id
1 'polypeptide(L)'
;MVQQVTKMDYHVQELNAPISKINVHVRGGFIIPMQTPGANLILGRGNPFSLLVAPSQFGNASGNLFWDDGDSIDSVGTNTYNYFEFTLTTSNTLTIDPLSANYKDSP
;
A
#
# COMPACT_ATOMS: atom_id res chain seq x y z
N MET A 1 -23.82 20.74 31.98
CA MET A 1 -23.31 20.53 30.61
C MET A 1 -23.39 19.03 30.33
N VAL A 2 -24.15 18.63 29.32
CA VAL A 2 -24.26 17.21 28.93
C VAL A 2 -23.26 16.99 27.80
N GLN A 3 -22.30 16.10 28.02
CA GLN A 3 -21.37 15.67 26.98
C GLN A 3 -22.17 14.87 25.96
N GLN A 4 -22.37 15.44 24.77
CA GLN A 4 -22.91 14.71 23.62
C GLN A 4 -21.87 13.67 23.23
N VAL A 5 -22.08 12.42 23.62
CA VAL A 5 -21.30 11.29 23.10
C VAL A 5 -21.80 11.07 21.68
N THR A 6 -20.98 11.42 20.68
CA THR A 6 -21.27 11.14 19.28
C THR A 6 -21.37 9.62 19.10
N LYS A 7 -22.58 9.12 18.90
CA LYS A 7 -22.82 7.72 18.57
C LYS A 7 -22.21 7.51 17.18
N MET A 8 -21.20 6.65 17.06
CA MET A 8 -20.68 6.26 15.75
C MET A 8 -21.78 5.46 15.04
N ASP A 9 -22.29 5.99 13.92
CA ASP A 9 -23.27 5.28 13.09
C ASP A 9 -22.54 4.19 12.31
N TYR A 10 -22.50 2.98 12.88
CA TYR A 10 -22.00 1.80 12.18
C TYR A 10 -23.06 1.28 11.21
N HIS A 11 -22.70 1.11 9.93
CA HIS A 11 -23.52 0.41 8.95
C HIS A 11 -23.12 -1.08 8.94
N VAL A 12 -24.08 -1.97 9.17
CA VAL A 12 -23.88 -3.41 9.07
C VAL A 12 -24.44 -3.88 7.74
N GLN A 13 -23.63 -4.61 6.98
CA GLN A 13 -24.02 -5.13 5.68
C GLN A 13 -23.67 -6.61 5.57
N GLU A 14 -24.64 -7.41 5.14
CA GLU A 14 -24.40 -8.79 4.72
C GLU A 14 -23.89 -8.80 3.28
N LEU A 15 -22.72 -9.39 3.05
CA LEU A 15 -22.09 -9.50 1.73
C LEU A 15 -22.05 -10.97 1.31
N ASN A 16 -22.41 -11.24 0.06
CA ASN A 16 -22.33 -12.59 -0.49
C ASN A 16 -20.88 -13.10 -0.48
N ALA A 17 -20.63 -14.26 0.13
CA ALA A 17 -19.32 -14.90 0.26
C ALA A 17 -19.45 -16.42 0.02
N PRO A 18 -19.66 -16.86 -1.23
CA PRO A 18 -19.70 -18.29 -1.56
C PRO A 18 -18.33 -18.94 -1.28
N ILE A 19 -18.28 -20.27 -1.21
CA ILE A 19 -17.08 -21.03 -0.79
C ILE A 19 -15.79 -20.69 -1.58
N SER A 20 -15.91 -20.26 -2.84
CA SER A 20 -14.79 -19.90 -3.70
C SER A 20 -14.44 -18.40 -3.70
N LYS A 21 -15.06 -17.58 -2.84
CA LYS A 21 -14.87 -16.12 -2.83
C LYS A 21 -14.78 -15.58 -1.40
N ILE A 22 -13.70 -14.87 -1.13
CA ILE A 22 -13.54 -14.04 0.07
C ILE A 22 -13.71 -12.56 -0.28
N ASN A 23 -14.34 -11.80 0.60
CA ASN A 23 -14.52 -10.36 0.42
C ASN A 23 -13.31 -9.61 1.02
N VAL A 24 -12.60 -8.87 0.18
CA VAL A 24 -11.45 -8.02 0.56
C VAL A 24 -11.76 -6.59 0.11
N HIS A 25 -11.53 -5.62 0.98
CA HIS A 25 -11.85 -4.21 0.73
C HIS A 25 -10.60 -3.37 0.95
N VAL A 26 -10.42 -2.36 0.08
CA VAL A 26 -9.38 -1.36 0.23
C VAL A 26 -10.01 -0.08 0.74
N ARG A 27 -9.44 0.47 1.81
CA ARG A 27 -9.92 1.72 2.40
C ARG A 27 -9.51 2.90 1.51
N GLY A 28 -10.45 3.79 1.20
CA GLY A 28 -10.15 5.05 0.53
C GLY A 28 -9.21 5.92 1.37
N GLY A 29 -8.34 6.66 0.69
CA GLY A 29 -7.25 7.45 1.27
C GLY A 29 -5.89 6.76 1.26
N PHE A 30 -5.78 5.55 0.69
CA PHE A 30 -4.56 4.75 0.70
C PHE A 30 -4.09 4.38 -0.70
N ILE A 31 -2.76 4.30 -0.86
CA ILE A 31 -2.07 3.79 -2.05
C ILE A 31 -1.33 2.52 -1.65
N ILE A 32 -1.62 1.40 -2.32
CA ILE A 32 -1.02 0.10 -2.00
C ILE A 32 -0.09 -0.30 -3.16
N PRO A 33 1.22 -0.46 -2.91
CA PRO A 33 2.11 -1.08 -3.89
C PRO A 33 1.81 -2.59 -3.98
N MET A 34 1.79 -3.10 -5.21
CA MET A 34 1.54 -4.51 -5.51
C MET A 34 2.56 -4.99 -6.54
N GLN A 35 2.87 -6.29 -6.52
CA GLN A 35 3.62 -6.96 -7.59
C GLN A 35 2.74 -8.00 -8.26
N THR A 36 2.95 -8.21 -9.56
CA THR A 36 2.32 -9.33 -10.26
C THR A 36 2.76 -10.64 -9.58
N PRO A 37 1.85 -11.54 -9.19
CA PRO A 37 2.22 -12.78 -8.52
C PRO A 37 3.12 -13.67 -9.40
N GLY A 38 4.16 -14.25 -8.80
CA GLY A 38 4.95 -15.33 -9.40
C GLY A 38 4.61 -16.69 -8.78
N ALA A 39 5.10 -17.78 -9.40
CA ALA A 39 4.92 -19.12 -8.83
C ALA A 39 5.65 -19.31 -7.48
N ASN A 40 6.63 -18.46 -7.20
CA ASN A 40 7.33 -18.34 -5.93
C ASN A 40 7.83 -16.89 -5.76
N LEU A 41 8.41 -16.59 -4.59
CA LEU A 41 8.91 -15.24 -4.28
C LEU A 41 10.04 -14.81 -5.21
N ILE A 42 10.96 -15.69 -5.59
CA ILE A 42 12.09 -15.36 -6.47
C ILE A 42 11.58 -14.85 -7.82
N LEU A 43 10.67 -15.61 -8.44
CA LEU A 43 10.06 -15.22 -9.71
C LEU A 43 9.12 -14.01 -9.56
N GLY A 44 8.42 -13.90 -8.42
CA GLY A 44 7.52 -12.78 -8.14
C GLY A 44 8.25 -11.45 -7.96
N ARG A 45 9.42 -11.45 -7.31
CA ARG A 45 10.21 -10.24 -7.05
C ARG A 45 10.74 -9.58 -8.32
N GLY A 46 10.99 -10.38 -9.36
CA GLY A 46 11.37 -9.87 -10.68
C GLY A 46 10.21 -9.30 -11.50
N ASN A 47 8.97 -9.42 -11.03
CA ASN A 47 7.82 -8.90 -11.75
C ASN A 47 7.63 -7.38 -11.54
N PRO A 48 7.00 -6.69 -12.50
CA PRO A 48 6.72 -5.27 -12.38
C PRO A 48 5.84 -4.94 -11.17
N PHE A 49 6.13 -3.78 -10.56
CA PHE A 49 5.25 -3.15 -9.58
C PHE A 49 4.04 -2.50 -10.26
N SER A 50 2.96 -2.42 -9.50
CA SER A 50 1.77 -1.62 -9.78
C SER A 50 1.33 -0.91 -8.51
N LEU A 51 0.61 0.21 -8.64
CA LEU A 51 0.01 0.92 -7.51
C LEU A 51 -1.52 0.80 -7.61
N LEU A 52 -2.15 0.29 -6.55
CA LEU A 52 -3.58 0.41 -6.35
C LEU A 52 -3.86 1.71 -5.58
N VAL A 53 -4.33 2.73 -6.29
CA VAL A 53 -4.67 4.03 -5.71
C VAL A 53 -6.15 4.04 -5.38
N ALA A 54 -6.50 4.14 -4.10
CA ALA A 54 -7.87 4.28 -3.63
C ALA A 54 -8.06 5.68 -3.03
N PRO A 55 -8.55 6.67 -3.79
CA PRO A 55 -8.80 8.02 -3.27
C PRO A 55 -9.79 8.00 -2.10
N SER A 56 -9.60 8.91 -1.15
CA SER A 56 -10.58 9.15 -0.08
C SER A 56 -11.81 9.87 -0.64
N GLN A 57 -12.81 10.10 0.21
CA GLN A 57 -13.96 10.96 -0.12
C GLN A 57 -13.57 12.40 -0.49
N PHE A 58 -12.35 12.85 -0.15
CA PHE A 58 -11.81 14.16 -0.50
C PHE A 58 -10.90 14.12 -1.74
N GLY A 59 -10.72 12.95 -2.37
CA GLY A 59 -9.92 12.79 -3.59
C GLY A 59 -8.41 12.63 -3.36
N ASN A 60 -7.94 12.63 -2.11
CA ASN A 60 -6.54 12.40 -1.78
C ASN A 60 -6.27 10.94 -1.36
N ALA A 61 -5.01 10.49 -1.50
CA ALA A 61 -4.54 9.23 -0.94
C ALA A 61 -3.04 9.28 -0.66
N SER A 62 -2.55 8.44 0.25
CA SER A 62 -1.11 8.28 0.49
C SER A 62 -0.71 6.83 0.75
N GLY A 63 0.56 6.53 0.54
CA GLY A 63 1.13 5.22 0.81
C GLY A 63 2.65 5.26 0.78
N ASN A 64 3.29 4.13 1.01
CA ASN A 64 4.73 4.00 0.91
C ASN A 64 5.13 2.59 0.47
N LEU A 65 6.38 2.45 0.04
CA LEU A 65 7.01 1.18 -0.28
C LEU A 65 8.40 1.16 0.35
N PHE A 66 8.65 0.15 1.19
CA PHE A 66 9.99 -0.25 1.60
C PHE A 66 10.42 -1.45 0.74
N TRP A 67 11.64 -1.41 0.20
CA TRP A 67 12.17 -2.46 -0.67
C TRP A 67 13.66 -2.70 -0.43
N ASP A 68 14.02 -3.86 0.10
CA ASP A 68 15.39 -4.35 0.27
C ASP A 68 15.55 -5.69 -0.46
N ASP A 69 16.64 -6.44 -0.22
CA ASP A 69 16.84 -7.77 -0.82
C ASP A 69 15.94 -8.87 -0.26
N GLY A 70 15.30 -8.65 0.89
CA GLY A 70 14.44 -9.59 1.58
C GLY A 70 15.16 -10.75 2.30
N ASP A 71 16.48 -10.70 2.48
CA ASP A 71 17.26 -11.78 3.12
C ASP A 71 18.39 -11.27 4.04
N SER A 72 19.03 -10.15 3.71
CA SER A 72 20.13 -9.62 4.52
C SER A 72 19.67 -9.17 5.92
N ILE A 73 20.52 -9.38 6.92
CA ILE A 73 20.30 -8.88 8.27
C ILE A 73 20.59 -7.38 8.30
N ASP A 74 19.72 -6.63 8.96
CA ASP A 74 19.90 -5.20 9.26
C ASP A 74 20.05 -4.29 8.02
N SER A 75 19.18 -4.50 7.02
CA SER A 75 19.10 -3.62 5.83
C SER A 75 18.85 -2.16 6.21
N VAL A 76 18.09 -1.91 7.29
CA VAL A 76 17.82 -0.57 7.82
C VAL A 76 19.08 0.07 8.42
N GLY A 77 19.79 -0.61 9.31
CA GLY A 77 21.00 -0.09 9.95
C GLY A 77 22.17 0.09 8.98
N THR A 78 22.24 -0.75 7.95
CA THR A 78 23.23 -0.65 6.87
C THR A 78 22.82 0.27 5.72
N ASN A 79 21.59 0.80 5.76
CA ASN A 79 21.02 1.67 4.73
C ASN A 79 21.03 1.05 3.32
N THR A 80 20.81 -0.27 3.23
CA THR A 80 20.75 -1.04 1.96
C THR A 80 19.31 -1.36 1.57
N TYR A 81 18.48 -0.32 1.46
CA TYR A 81 17.08 -0.42 1.07
C TYR A 81 16.68 0.77 0.20
N ASN A 82 15.51 0.66 -0.42
CA ASN A 82 14.79 1.74 -1.06
C ASN A 82 13.54 2.06 -0.24
N TYR A 83 13.18 3.34 -0.16
CA TYR A 83 11.95 3.79 0.47
C TYR A 83 11.32 4.89 -0.35
N PHE A 84 10.07 4.69 -0.75
CA PHE A 84 9.30 5.61 -1.57
C PHE A 84 8.04 6.03 -0.84
N GLU A 85 7.67 7.30 -0.95
CA GLU A 85 6.36 7.81 -0.55
C GLU A 85 5.51 8.09 -1.78
N PHE A 86 4.23 7.74 -1.70
CA PHE A 86 3.25 7.96 -2.74
C PHE A 86 2.21 8.96 -2.23
N THR A 87 1.91 9.98 -3.01
CA THR A 87 0.87 10.97 -2.69
C THR A 87 -0.02 11.23 -3.88
N LEU A 88 -1.32 11.00 -3.73
CA LEU A 88 -2.35 11.54 -4.62
C LEU A 88 -2.92 12.81 -3.99
N THR A 89 -2.75 13.94 -4.65
CA THR A 89 -3.32 15.22 -4.23
C THR A 89 -4.77 15.36 -4.69
N THR A 90 -5.51 16.26 -4.06
CA THR A 90 -6.89 16.60 -4.47
C THR A 90 -6.96 17.26 -5.85
N SER A 91 -5.83 17.68 -6.42
CA SER A 91 -5.71 18.19 -7.79
C SER A 91 -5.50 17.09 -8.83
N ASN A 92 -5.70 15.82 -8.46
CA ASN A 92 -5.52 14.64 -9.30
C ASN A 92 -4.08 14.46 -9.80
N THR A 93 -3.09 14.77 -8.94
CA THR A 93 -1.68 14.55 -9.22
C THR A 93 -1.14 13.45 -8.32
N LEU A 94 -0.58 12.39 -8.91
CA LEU A 94 0.15 11.35 -8.20
C LEU A 94 1.65 11.67 -8.24
N THR A 95 2.27 11.79 -7.06
CA THR A 95 3.72 11.90 -6.91
C THR A 95 4.31 10.64 -6.28
N ILE A 96 5.56 10.37 -6.63
CA ILE A 96 6.37 9.28 -6.09
C ILE A 96 7.70 9.90 -5.67
N ASP A 97 7.94 9.96 -4.37
CA ASP A 97 9.09 10.63 -3.79
C ASP A 97 10.06 9.58 -3.21
N PRO A 98 11.25 9.36 -3.82
CA PRO A 98 12.25 8.44 -3.29
C PRO A 98 12.99 9.09 -2.11
N LEU A 99 12.71 8.65 -0.89
CA LEU A 99 13.45 9.10 0.30
C LEU A 99 14.75 8.32 0.51
N SER A 100 14.79 7.07 0.03
CA SER A 100 15.99 6.23 -0.01
C SER A 100 16.01 5.42 -1.31
N ALA A 101 17.17 5.33 -1.94
CA ALA A 101 17.37 4.62 -3.21
C ALA A 101 18.73 3.90 -3.24
N ASN A 102 19.06 3.18 -2.15
CA ASN A 102 20.39 2.63 -1.90
C ASN A 102 20.50 1.13 -2.23
N TYR A 103 19.40 0.51 -2.64
CA TYR A 103 19.35 -0.89 -3.04
C TYR A 103 19.08 -1.02 -4.53
N LYS A 104 19.80 -1.94 -5.17
CA LYS A 104 19.60 -2.31 -6.56
C LYS A 104 19.54 -3.83 -6.64
N ASP A 105 18.42 -4.36 -7.11
CA ASP A 105 18.32 -5.77 -7.46
C ASP A 105 19.40 -6.10 -8.50
N SER A 106 20.13 -7.19 -8.25
CA SER A 106 21.07 -7.71 -9.25
C SER A 106 20.28 -8.31 -10.42
N PRO A 107 20.71 -8.08 -11.67
CA PRO A 107 20.03 -8.64 -12.85
C PRO A 107 20.02 -10.18 -12.85
#